data_AF-A0AAX3N6F4-F1
#
_entry.id   AF-A0AAX3N6F4-F1
#
_cell.length_a   1.000
_cell.length_b   1.000
_cell.length_c   1.000
_cell.angle_alpha   90.00
_cell.angle_beta   90.00
_cell.angle_gamma   90.00
#
_symmetry.space_group_name_H-M   'P 1'
#
loop_
_entity.id
_entity.type
_entity.pdbx_description
1 polymer ?
#
loop_
_entity_poly.entity_id
_entity_poly.type
_entity_poly.pdbx_seq_one_letter_code
_entity_poly.pdbx_strand_id
1 'polypeptide(L)'
;MYMHQFFDPSIKPVVTTDLDGNIKYVRTYGLQHYGYPDLYIEESINNYEELFHGILDKIYTLDFDINHAWYFNGSLLSFEMIPQDNLAKIKISHDDEVNIVTMNNPLTQQPYKLMTTGTESVYNHPEIKISASILHSKEILKFAIDEIRKGEYYDDESYILFEDQEYYIERTTDRFGNAYLEIRQLDTTELLPKTIKRGQLKRVK
;
A
#
# COMPACT_ATOMS: atom_id res chain seq x y z
N MET A 1 -33.40 17.72 12.68
CA MET A 1 -33.20 17.03 13.97
C MET A 1 -31.71 16.86 14.11
N TYR A 2 -31.05 17.62 14.97
CA TYR A 2 -29.60 17.55 15.13
C TYR A 2 -29.28 16.25 15.87
N MET A 3 -28.75 15.25 15.16
CA MET A 3 -28.18 14.08 15.80
C MET A 3 -26.95 14.57 16.55
N HIS A 4 -27.03 14.65 17.88
CA HIS A 4 -25.83 14.85 18.68
C HIS A 4 -24.96 13.60 18.47
N GLN A 5 -23.84 13.75 17.77
CA GLN A 5 -22.77 12.76 17.81
C GLN A 5 -22.38 12.60 19.29
N PHE A 6 -22.69 11.44 19.84
CA PHE A 6 -22.33 11.11 21.20
C PHE A 6 -20.83 10.85 21.21
N PHE A 7 -20.02 11.78 21.73
CA PHE A 7 -18.58 11.60 21.81
C PHE A 7 -18.18 11.43 23.27
N ASP A 8 -17.65 10.27 23.63
CA ASP A 8 -17.05 10.04 24.94
C ASP A 8 -15.53 10.31 24.85
N PRO A 9 -15.03 11.45 25.36
CA PRO A 9 -13.61 11.78 25.31
C PRO A 9 -12.74 10.89 26.21
N SER A 10 -13.35 10.05 27.06
CA SER A 10 -12.63 9.14 27.94
C SER A 10 -12.15 7.87 27.23
N ILE A 11 -12.82 7.46 26.13
CA ILE A 11 -12.38 6.34 25.30
C ILE A 11 -11.45 6.86 24.22
N LYS A 12 -10.18 6.50 24.34
CA LYS A 12 -9.12 6.88 23.40
C LYS A 12 -8.15 5.72 23.20
N PRO A 13 -7.50 5.63 22.01
CA PRO A 13 -6.42 4.69 21.81
C PRO A 13 -5.27 4.99 22.79
N VAL A 14 -4.81 3.95 23.47
CA VAL A 14 -3.66 3.98 24.37
C VAL A 14 -2.53 3.19 23.71
N VAL A 15 -1.40 3.87 23.51
CA VAL A 15 -0.20 3.29 22.90
C VAL A 15 0.66 2.65 23.97
N THR A 16 1.07 1.41 23.75
CA THR A 16 2.08 0.74 24.56
C THR A 16 3.35 0.59 23.75
N THR A 17 4.48 1.07 24.28
CA THR A 17 5.79 0.98 23.63
C THR A 17 6.69 -0.04 24.32
N ASP A 18 7.71 -0.49 23.61
CA ASP A 18 8.86 -1.17 24.21
C ASP A 18 9.82 -0.18 24.91
N LEU A 19 10.95 -0.69 25.41
CA LEU A 19 11.97 0.11 26.09
C LEU A 19 12.73 1.06 25.14
N ASP A 20 12.71 0.76 23.84
CA ASP A 20 13.39 1.53 22.79
C ASP A 20 12.47 2.59 22.15
N GLY A 21 11.20 2.63 22.58
CA GLY A 21 10.19 3.59 22.12
C GLY A 21 9.39 3.13 20.90
N ASN A 22 9.56 1.89 20.44
CA ASN A 22 8.76 1.34 19.35
C ASN A 22 7.37 0.96 19.84
N ILE A 23 6.34 1.22 19.03
CA ILE A 23 4.96 0.83 19.34
C ILE A 23 4.86 -0.69 19.34
N LYS A 24 4.46 -1.27 20.48
CA LYS A 24 4.20 -2.69 20.65
C LYS A 24 2.75 -3.04 20.33
N TYR A 25 1.81 -2.19 20.75
CA TYR A 25 0.41 -2.29 20.41
C TYR A 25 -0.34 -1.00 20.74
N VAL A 26 -1.52 -0.83 20.15
CA VAL A 26 -2.49 0.21 20.52
C VAL A 26 -3.80 -0.44 20.92
N ARG A 27 -4.39 0.03 22.03
CA ARG A 27 -5.62 -0.53 22.60
C ARG A 27 -6.57 0.55 23.08
N THR A 28 -7.87 0.38 22.88
CA THR A 28 -8.89 1.19 23.59
C THR A 28 -9.29 0.54 24.90
N TYR A 29 -9.84 1.34 25.81
CA TYR A 29 -10.43 0.87 27.04
C TYR A 29 -11.82 1.48 27.23
N GLY A 30 -12.78 0.68 27.67
CA GLY A 30 -14.10 1.14 28.09
C GLY A 30 -15.20 1.02 27.02
N LEU A 31 -14.90 0.46 25.84
CA LEU A 31 -15.92 0.24 24.79
C LEU A 31 -17.02 -0.71 25.24
N GLN A 32 -16.71 -1.58 26.19
CA GLN A 32 -17.68 -2.48 26.82
C GLN A 32 -18.88 -1.76 27.47
N HIS A 33 -18.71 -0.50 27.91
CA HIS A 33 -19.82 0.31 28.44
C HIS A 33 -20.85 0.66 27.37
N TYR A 34 -20.48 0.52 26.09
CA TYR A 34 -21.29 0.76 24.91
C TYR A 34 -21.70 -0.54 24.20
N GLY A 35 -21.43 -1.71 24.80
CA GLY A 35 -21.76 -3.01 24.23
C GLY A 35 -20.78 -3.50 23.16
N TYR A 36 -19.63 -2.86 23.01
CA TYR A 36 -18.59 -3.24 22.05
C TYR A 36 -17.35 -3.81 22.76
N PRO A 37 -16.63 -4.75 22.14
CA PRO A 37 -15.31 -5.16 22.63
C PRO A 37 -14.31 -4.01 22.54
N ASP A 38 -13.27 -4.04 23.37
CA ASP A 38 -12.16 -3.12 23.23
C ASP A 38 -11.38 -3.41 21.93
N LEU A 39 -10.98 -2.38 21.21
CA LEU A 39 -10.17 -2.50 19.99
C LEU A 39 -8.70 -2.67 20.34
N TYR A 40 -8.00 -3.47 19.54
CA TYR A 40 -6.60 -3.81 19.75
C TYR A 40 -5.86 -3.98 18.42
N ILE A 41 -4.62 -3.50 18.33
CA ILE A 41 -3.77 -3.70 17.14
C ILE A 41 -2.31 -3.90 17.56
N GLU A 42 -1.63 -4.88 16.98
CA GLU A 42 -0.22 -5.22 17.30
C GLU A 42 0.80 -4.51 16.43
N GLU A 43 0.36 -3.84 15.37
CA GLU A 43 1.26 -3.33 14.32
C GLU A 43 1.53 -1.82 14.48
N SER A 44 2.76 -1.41 14.16
CA SER A 44 3.15 -0.01 14.00
C SER A 44 2.58 0.54 12.69
N ILE A 45 1.30 0.89 12.68
CA ILE A 45 0.67 1.50 11.51
C ILE A 45 0.82 3.01 11.59
N ASN A 46 1.45 3.58 10.58
CA ASN A 46 1.38 5.02 10.31
C ASN A 46 -0.11 5.37 10.16
N ASN A 47 -0.61 6.28 11.00
CA ASN A 47 -2.02 6.70 11.09
C ASN A 47 -2.96 5.81 11.94
N TYR A 48 -2.45 5.09 12.94
CA TYR A 48 -3.31 4.39 13.91
C TYR A 48 -4.35 5.33 14.55
N GLU A 49 -4.02 6.60 14.80
CA GLU A 49 -4.96 7.56 15.40
C GLU A 49 -6.18 7.78 14.51
N GLU A 50 -5.98 8.02 13.22
CA GLU A 50 -7.06 8.20 12.24
C GLU A 50 -7.93 6.94 12.14
N LEU A 51 -7.30 5.76 12.14
CA LEU A 51 -7.99 4.48 12.13
C LEU A 51 -8.91 4.33 13.34
N PHE A 52 -8.36 4.51 14.54
CA PHE A 52 -9.12 4.37 15.78
C PHE A 52 -10.22 5.43 15.89
N HIS A 53 -9.94 6.69 15.52
CA HIS A 53 -10.96 7.74 15.53
C HIS A 53 -12.08 7.47 14.52
N GLY A 54 -11.76 6.98 13.33
CA GLY A 54 -12.76 6.60 12.33
C GLY A 54 -13.64 5.43 12.79
N ILE A 55 -13.06 4.43 13.46
CA ILE A 55 -13.83 3.32 14.05
C ILE A 55 -14.71 3.82 15.20
N LEU A 56 -14.16 4.63 16.11
CA LEU A 56 -14.89 5.17 17.26
C LEU A 56 -16.07 6.04 16.82
N ASP A 57 -15.90 6.89 15.79
CA ASP A 57 -16.98 7.68 15.23
C ASP A 57 -18.14 6.79 14.76
N LYS A 58 -17.85 5.70 14.03
CA LYS A 58 -18.89 4.77 13.60
C LYS A 58 -19.54 4.00 14.76
N ILE A 59 -18.78 3.68 15.81
CA ILE A 59 -19.34 3.08 17.03
C ILE A 59 -20.34 4.05 17.66
N TYR A 60 -19.97 5.32 17.76
CA TYR A 60 -20.80 6.37 18.33
C TYR A 60 -22.01 6.75 17.46
N THR A 61 -21.94 6.57 16.14
CA THR A 61 -23.09 6.72 15.24
C THR A 61 -23.96 5.46 15.13
N LEU A 62 -23.58 4.37 15.82
CA LEU A 62 -24.24 3.05 15.75
C LEU A 62 -24.17 2.39 14.35
N ASP A 63 -23.26 2.85 13.50
CA ASP A 63 -23.00 2.30 12.16
C ASP A 63 -21.85 1.29 12.14
N PHE A 64 -21.27 0.98 13.31
CA PHE A 64 -20.19 0.02 13.44
C PHE A 64 -20.72 -1.42 13.48
N ASP A 65 -20.37 -2.19 12.45
CA ASP A 65 -20.49 -3.65 12.44
C ASP A 65 -19.11 -4.30 12.41
N ILE A 66 -18.83 -5.05 13.48
CA ILE A 66 -17.58 -5.78 13.70
C ILE A 66 -17.39 -6.97 12.77
N ASN A 67 -18.48 -7.52 12.22
CA ASN A 67 -18.43 -8.69 11.34
C ASN A 67 -18.21 -8.30 9.87
N HIS A 68 -18.33 -7.03 9.54
CA HIS A 68 -18.06 -6.53 8.19
C HIS A 68 -16.57 -6.25 8.01
N ALA A 69 -16.09 -6.38 6.77
CA ALA A 69 -14.78 -5.93 6.36
C ALA A 69 -14.83 -4.45 5.97
N TRP A 70 -13.83 -3.68 6.37
CA TRP A 70 -13.79 -2.23 6.21
C TRP A 70 -12.62 -1.86 5.31
N TYR A 71 -12.74 -0.77 4.56
CA TYR A 71 -11.62 -0.23 3.80
C TYR A 71 -11.05 0.98 4.54
N PHE A 72 -9.74 1.00 4.71
CA PHE A 72 -9.01 2.12 5.29
C PHE A 72 -7.67 2.28 4.58
N ASN A 73 -7.43 3.46 4.01
CA ASN A 73 -6.20 3.78 3.26
C ASN A 73 -5.81 2.74 2.19
N GLY A 74 -6.80 2.14 1.53
CA GLY A 74 -6.59 1.13 0.48
C GLY A 74 -6.42 -0.29 1.00
N SER A 75 -6.28 -0.50 2.31
CA SER A 75 -6.20 -1.82 2.93
C SER A 75 -7.57 -2.31 3.38
N LEU A 76 -7.75 -3.63 3.32
CA LEU A 76 -8.92 -4.29 3.89
C LEU A 76 -8.67 -4.55 5.39
N LEU A 77 -9.57 -4.08 6.22
CA LEU A 77 -9.59 -4.28 7.65
C LEU A 77 -10.62 -5.34 7.99
N SER A 78 -10.25 -6.26 8.87
CA SER A 78 -11.15 -7.21 9.51
C SER A 78 -10.90 -7.23 11.00
N PHE A 79 -11.83 -7.80 11.76
CA PHE A 79 -11.73 -7.91 13.21
C PHE A 79 -11.69 -9.38 13.62
N GLU A 80 -10.63 -9.78 14.32
CA GLU A 80 -10.52 -11.08 14.98
C GLU A 80 -10.94 -10.92 16.44
N MET A 81 -12.02 -11.60 16.83
CA MET A 81 -12.49 -11.61 18.21
C MET A 81 -11.57 -12.48 19.08
N ILE A 82 -11.14 -11.92 20.20
CA ILE A 82 -10.44 -12.63 21.28
C ILE A 82 -11.41 -12.67 22.47
N PRO A 83 -12.23 -13.73 22.60
CA PRO A 83 -13.36 -13.75 23.54
C PRO A 83 -12.94 -13.72 25.00
N GLN A 84 -11.75 -14.25 25.31
CA GLN A 84 -11.23 -14.37 26.67
C GLN A 84 -10.99 -13.00 27.32
N ASP A 85 -10.63 -12.00 26.51
CA ASP A 85 -10.30 -10.65 26.96
C ASP A 85 -11.35 -9.60 26.55
N ASN A 86 -12.44 -10.02 25.90
CA ASN A 86 -13.43 -9.15 25.26
C ASN A 86 -12.76 -8.11 24.32
N LEU A 87 -11.81 -8.59 23.52
CA LEU A 87 -11.04 -7.77 22.58
C LEU A 87 -11.43 -8.08 21.14
N ALA A 88 -11.37 -7.05 20.31
CA ALA A 88 -11.43 -7.12 18.86
C ALA A 88 -10.08 -6.70 18.30
N LYS A 89 -9.31 -7.69 17.86
CA LYS A 89 -8.02 -7.46 17.20
C LYS A 89 -8.26 -6.99 15.78
N ILE A 90 -7.84 -5.78 15.48
CA ILE A 90 -7.82 -5.24 14.13
C ILE A 90 -6.75 -5.99 13.33
N LYS A 91 -7.20 -6.67 12.28
CA LYS A 91 -6.37 -7.32 11.28
C LYS A 91 -6.37 -6.44 10.05
N ILE A 92 -5.23 -5.84 9.75
CA ILE A 92 -5.05 -5.18 8.47
C ILE A 92 -4.54 -6.25 7.51
N SER A 93 -5.38 -6.62 6.55
CA SER A 93 -4.90 -7.28 5.36
C SER A 93 -4.19 -6.22 4.54
N HIS A 94 -2.87 -6.17 4.67
CA HIS A 94 -2.05 -5.67 3.58
C HIS A 94 -2.35 -6.55 2.37
N ASP A 95 -2.35 -5.99 1.17
CA ASP A 95 -2.35 -6.83 -0.03
C ASP A 95 -1.10 -7.72 0.07
N ASP A 96 -1.25 -8.97 0.51
CA ASP A 96 -0.17 -9.98 0.56
C ASP A 96 0.35 -10.31 -0.85
N GLU A 97 -0.29 -9.78 -1.88
CA GLU A 97 0.06 -9.94 -3.27
C GLU A 97 0.43 -8.60 -3.88
N VAL A 98 1.62 -8.55 -4.47
CA VAL A 98 1.99 -7.45 -5.35
C VAL A 98 1.16 -7.54 -6.63
N ASN A 99 0.38 -6.49 -6.88
CA ASN A 99 -0.48 -6.37 -8.05
C ASN A 99 0.06 -5.35 -9.05
N ILE A 100 -0.36 -5.45 -10.31
CA ILE A 100 -0.13 -4.42 -11.33
C ILE A 100 -1.46 -3.78 -11.68
N VAL A 101 -1.65 -2.54 -11.27
CA VAL A 101 -2.83 -1.74 -11.56
C VAL A 101 -2.62 -0.99 -12.87
N THR A 102 -3.64 -1.02 -13.74
CA THR A 102 -3.67 -0.25 -14.98
C THR A 102 -4.47 1.03 -14.75
N MET A 103 -3.83 2.18 -14.91
CA MET A 103 -4.45 3.49 -14.83
C MET A 103 -4.93 3.89 -16.22
N ASN A 104 -6.24 4.01 -16.39
CA ASN A 104 -6.84 4.46 -17.64
C ASN A 104 -7.02 5.98 -17.65
N ASN A 105 -6.86 6.60 -18.81
CA ASN A 105 -7.18 8.01 -18.99
C ASN A 105 -8.70 8.19 -18.81
N PRO A 106 -9.17 9.09 -17.93
CA PRO A 106 -10.59 9.21 -17.61
C PRO A 106 -11.44 9.62 -18.82
N LEU A 107 -10.86 10.31 -19.81
CA LEU A 107 -11.55 10.78 -21.01
C LEU A 107 -11.58 9.71 -22.10
N THR A 108 -10.45 9.05 -22.37
CA THR A 108 -10.35 8.10 -23.50
C THR A 108 -10.56 6.65 -23.10
N GLN A 109 -10.58 6.34 -21.80
CA GLN A 109 -10.58 4.99 -21.22
C GLN A 109 -9.40 4.11 -21.68
N GLN A 110 -8.42 4.67 -22.37
CA GLN A 110 -7.23 3.95 -22.79
C GLN A 110 -6.20 3.90 -21.66
N PRO A 111 -5.46 2.79 -21.50
CA PRO A 111 -4.35 2.69 -20.56
C PRO A 111 -3.33 3.81 -20.79
N TYR A 112 -2.96 4.54 -19.73
CA TYR A 112 -1.91 5.57 -19.81
C TYR A 112 -0.71 5.26 -18.91
N LYS A 113 -0.93 4.62 -17.74
CA LYS A 113 0.15 4.16 -16.85
C LYS A 113 -0.16 2.80 -16.26
N LEU A 114 0.89 2.06 -15.94
CA LEU A 114 0.86 0.88 -15.10
C LEU A 114 1.61 1.19 -13.80
N MET A 115 1.13 0.65 -12.68
CA MET A 115 1.72 0.87 -11.37
C MET A 115 1.68 -0.42 -10.55
N THR A 116 2.73 -0.72 -9.81
CA THR A 116 2.69 -1.76 -8.79
C THR A 116 1.92 -1.29 -7.57
N THR A 117 1.21 -2.20 -6.90
CA THR A 117 0.64 -1.96 -5.58
C THR A 117 0.99 -3.12 -4.66
N GLY A 118 1.36 -2.81 -3.42
CA GLY A 118 1.76 -3.78 -2.40
C GLY A 118 3.26 -4.02 -2.33
N THR A 119 4.10 -3.42 -3.19
CA THR A 119 5.56 -3.61 -3.07
C THR A 119 6.12 -2.96 -1.81
N GLU A 120 5.54 -1.83 -1.40
CA GLU A 120 5.95 -1.11 -0.19
C GLU A 120 5.61 -1.94 1.05
N SER A 121 4.37 -2.44 1.14
CA SER A 121 3.90 -3.21 2.29
C SER A 121 4.53 -4.61 2.38
N VAL A 122 4.73 -5.30 1.26
CA VAL A 122 5.23 -6.69 1.23
C VAL A 122 6.76 -6.77 1.27
N TYR A 123 7.45 -5.85 0.61
CA TYR A 123 8.90 -5.92 0.41
C TYR A 123 9.66 -4.68 0.92
N ASN A 124 8.99 -3.71 1.56
CA ASN A 124 9.58 -2.42 1.95
C ASN A 124 10.30 -1.74 0.78
N HIS A 125 9.66 -1.79 -0.39
CA HIS A 125 10.18 -1.30 -1.65
C HIS A 125 9.21 -0.29 -2.28
N PRO A 126 9.67 0.90 -2.71
CA PRO A 126 8.77 1.89 -3.31
C PRO A 126 8.02 1.34 -4.52
N GLU A 127 6.77 1.77 -4.67
CA GLU A 127 5.96 1.37 -5.83
C GLU A 127 6.60 1.84 -7.14
N ILE A 128 6.50 1.02 -8.17
CA ILE A 128 7.10 1.25 -9.49
C ILE A 128 6.01 1.58 -10.50
N LYS A 129 6.20 2.66 -11.26
CA LYS A 129 5.33 3.11 -12.34
C LYS A 129 6.03 3.02 -13.69
N ILE A 130 5.27 2.76 -14.74
CA ILE A 130 5.74 2.80 -16.13
C ILE A 130 4.62 3.32 -17.04
N SER A 131 4.98 4.00 -18.13
CA SER A 131 3.99 4.41 -19.14
C SER A 131 3.39 3.18 -19.81
N ALA A 132 2.07 3.17 -20.00
CA ALA A 132 1.39 2.11 -20.74
C ALA A 132 1.73 2.16 -22.25
N SER A 133 2.25 3.28 -22.76
CA SER A 133 2.71 3.42 -24.14
C SER A 133 4.04 2.72 -24.40
N ILE A 134 4.80 2.39 -23.35
CA ILE A 134 6.06 1.64 -23.49
C ILE A 134 5.73 0.20 -23.87
N LEU A 135 6.39 -0.30 -24.91
CA LEU A 135 6.25 -1.67 -25.38
C LEU A 135 6.70 -2.63 -24.27
N HIS A 136 5.97 -3.74 -24.08
CA HIS A 136 6.25 -4.72 -23.01
C HIS A 136 6.21 -4.16 -21.58
N SER A 137 5.60 -2.98 -21.35
CA SER A 137 5.55 -2.32 -20.04
C SER A 137 5.07 -3.23 -18.88
N LYS A 138 4.08 -4.09 -19.13
CA LYS A 138 3.60 -5.07 -18.14
C LYS A 138 4.63 -6.17 -17.84
N GLU A 139 5.41 -6.60 -18.83
CA GLU A 139 6.46 -7.61 -18.65
C GLU A 139 7.66 -7.05 -17.89
N ILE A 140 8.04 -5.79 -18.18
CA ILE A 140 9.07 -5.06 -17.45
C ILE A 140 8.70 -4.96 -15.96
N LEU A 141 7.46 -4.57 -15.63
CA LEU A 141 7.02 -4.53 -14.23
C LEU A 141 7.03 -5.91 -13.57
N LYS A 142 6.56 -6.96 -14.26
CA LYS A 142 6.60 -8.33 -13.71
C LYS A 142 8.02 -8.76 -13.38
N PHE A 143 8.97 -8.46 -14.25
CA PHE A 143 10.37 -8.75 -14.00
C PHE A 143 10.91 -8.01 -12.77
N ALA A 144 10.62 -6.72 -12.64
CA ALA A 144 11.03 -5.96 -11.46
C ALA A 144 10.45 -6.56 -10.17
N ILE A 145 9.17 -6.93 -10.17
CA ILE A 145 8.51 -7.61 -9.04
C ILE A 145 9.19 -8.95 -8.71
N ASP A 146 9.52 -9.75 -9.72
CA ASP A 146 10.19 -11.04 -9.51
C ASP A 146 11.62 -10.89 -8.97
N GLU A 147 12.33 -9.81 -9.30
CA GLU A 147 13.64 -9.49 -8.71
C GLU A 147 13.51 -9.00 -7.27
N ILE A 148 12.54 -8.12 -6.99
CA ILE A 148 12.24 -7.67 -5.62
C ILE A 148 11.89 -8.85 -4.72
N ARG A 149 11.10 -9.80 -5.23
CA ARG A 149 10.78 -11.05 -4.53
C ARG A 149 12.01 -11.89 -4.19
N LYS A 150 13.09 -11.77 -4.97
CA LYS A 150 14.38 -12.44 -4.72
C LYS A 150 15.29 -11.65 -3.77
N GLY A 151 14.86 -10.49 -3.30
CA GLY A 151 15.60 -9.63 -2.37
C GLY A 151 16.37 -8.49 -3.04
N GLU A 152 16.17 -8.25 -4.34
CA GLU A 152 16.79 -7.11 -5.02
C GLU A 152 16.06 -5.81 -4.70
N TYR A 153 16.79 -4.70 -4.71
CA TYR A 153 16.24 -3.37 -4.44
C TYR A 153 16.55 -2.42 -5.60
N TYR A 154 15.51 -1.83 -6.20
CA TYR A 154 15.64 -0.81 -7.23
C TYR A 154 15.73 0.59 -6.61
N ASP A 155 16.68 1.37 -7.13
CA ASP A 155 16.94 2.76 -6.78
C ASP A 155 17.17 3.57 -8.07
N ASP A 156 17.46 4.87 -7.93
CA ASP A 156 17.74 5.80 -9.04
C ASP A 156 19.08 5.52 -9.76
N GLU A 157 19.91 4.62 -9.23
CA GLU A 157 21.12 4.11 -9.88
C GLU A 157 20.84 2.85 -10.73
N SER A 158 19.67 2.21 -10.53
CA SER A 158 19.32 0.97 -11.22
C SER A 158 18.75 1.22 -12.62
N TYR A 159 19.06 0.32 -13.55
CA TYR A 159 18.42 0.31 -14.88
C TYR A 159 18.08 -1.10 -15.34
N ILE A 160 17.10 -1.18 -16.25
CA ILE A 160 16.61 -2.44 -16.83
C ILE A 160 17.00 -2.47 -18.32
N LEU A 161 17.60 -3.57 -18.74
CA LEU A 161 17.89 -3.87 -20.15
C LEU A 161 16.84 -4.84 -20.69
N PHE A 162 16.22 -4.46 -21.82
CA PHE A 162 15.30 -5.32 -22.54
C PHE A 162 15.35 -5.06 -24.04
N GLU A 163 15.59 -6.12 -24.84
CA GLU A 163 15.68 -6.04 -26.31
C GLU A 163 16.60 -4.91 -26.82
N ASP A 164 17.81 -4.81 -26.25
CA ASP A 164 18.81 -3.76 -26.53
C ASP A 164 18.35 -2.32 -26.22
N GLN A 165 17.23 -2.16 -25.50
CA GLN A 165 16.75 -0.89 -24.97
C GLN A 165 17.05 -0.77 -23.48
N GLU A 166 17.54 0.40 -23.11
CA GLU A 166 17.80 0.79 -21.72
C GLU A 166 16.61 1.56 -21.16
N TYR A 167 16.16 1.12 -19.99
CA TYR A 167 15.11 1.76 -19.21
C TYR A 167 15.71 2.19 -17.88
N TYR A 168 15.73 3.50 -17.64
CA TYR A 168 16.26 4.06 -16.41
C TYR A 168 15.15 4.23 -15.37
N ILE A 169 15.55 4.28 -14.11
CA ILE A 169 14.64 4.43 -12.99
C ILE A 169 14.86 5.81 -12.38
N GLU A 170 13.77 6.54 -12.23
CA GLU A 170 13.79 7.87 -11.62
C GLU A 170 12.92 7.88 -10.38
N ARG A 171 13.47 8.35 -9.27
CA ARG A 171 12.70 8.55 -8.04
C ARG A 171 11.89 9.83 -8.13
N THR A 172 10.59 9.70 -7.98
CA THR A 172 9.63 10.82 -8.06
C THR A 172 8.73 10.81 -6.82
N THR A 173 7.97 11.89 -6.61
CA THR A 173 6.95 12.00 -5.56
C THR A 173 5.58 12.27 -6.17
N ASP A 174 4.53 11.71 -5.57
CA ASP A 174 3.15 12.00 -5.97
C ASP A 174 2.67 13.34 -5.39
N ARG A 175 1.43 13.73 -5.73
CA ARG A 175 0.81 14.98 -5.24
C ARG A 175 0.60 15.03 -3.72
N PHE A 176 0.73 13.89 -3.03
CA PHE A 176 0.60 13.75 -1.58
C PHE A 176 1.97 13.65 -0.90
N GLY A 177 3.08 13.71 -1.66
CA GLY A 177 4.44 13.61 -1.15
C GLY A 177 4.96 12.18 -1.02
N ASN A 178 4.20 11.16 -1.42
CA ASN A 178 4.65 9.77 -1.35
C ASN A 178 5.67 9.49 -2.46
N ALA A 179 6.80 8.90 -2.10
CA ALA A 179 7.83 8.53 -3.06
C ALA A 179 7.39 7.31 -3.89
N TYR A 180 7.74 7.31 -5.17
CA TYR A 180 7.61 6.17 -6.06
C TYR A 180 8.75 6.18 -7.09
N LEU A 181 9.01 5.02 -7.71
CA LEU A 181 9.98 4.89 -8.79
C LEU A 181 9.26 4.92 -10.14
N GLU A 182 9.82 5.63 -11.12
CA GLU A 182 9.29 5.70 -12.47
C GLU A 182 10.30 5.11 -13.46
N ILE A 183 9.90 4.06 -14.16
CA ILE A 183 10.66 3.51 -15.27
C ILE A 183 10.40 4.38 -16.49
N ARG A 184 11.47 4.90 -17.08
CA ARG A 184 11.42 5.74 -18.27
C ARG A 184 12.33 5.17 -19.36
N GLN A 185 11.90 5.34 -20.60
CA GLN A 185 12.68 5.03 -21.78
C GLN A 185 13.43 6.29 -22.24
N LEU A 186 14.70 6.16 -22.61
CA LEU A 186 15.44 7.23 -23.28
C LEU A 186 14.90 7.38 -24.71
N ASP A 187 14.53 8.60 -25.10
CA ASP A 187 14.20 8.95 -26.48
C ASP A 187 15.50 9.01 -27.32
N THR A 188 16.12 7.86 -27.60
CA THR A 188 17.16 7.80 -28.62
C THR A 188 16.49 7.77 -29.99
N THR A 189 16.22 8.95 -30.52
CA THR A 189 15.94 9.16 -31.94
C THR A 189 17.23 8.97 -32.74
N GLU A 190 17.77 7.75 -32.79
CA GLU A 190 18.75 7.33 -33.80
C GLU A 190 18.87 5.79 -33.85
N LEU A 191 18.22 5.22 -34.88
CA LEU A 191 18.42 3.93 -35.56
C LEU A 191 19.16 2.78 -34.84
N LEU A 192 18.55 1.58 -34.89
CA LEU A 192 18.95 0.51 -35.83
C LEU A 192 17.92 -0.65 -35.84
N PRO A 193 17.55 -1.20 -37.01
CA PRO A 193 16.84 -2.47 -37.10
C PRO A 193 17.85 -3.62 -37.12
N LYS A 194 17.91 -4.47 -36.08
CA LYS A 194 18.62 -5.76 -36.15
C LYS A 194 17.92 -6.85 -35.34
N THR A 195 17.49 -7.88 -36.09
CA THR A 195 17.26 -9.28 -35.69
C THR A 195 16.81 -9.58 -34.25
N ILE A 196 15.52 -9.94 -34.14
CA ILE A 196 14.91 -10.53 -32.94
C ILE A 196 15.65 -11.81 -32.56
N LYS A 197 16.38 -11.75 -31.44
CA LYS A 197 16.55 -12.89 -30.53
C LYS A 197 15.67 -12.60 -29.33
N ARG A 198 14.95 -13.62 -28.82
CA ARG A 198 14.18 -13.52 -27.57
C ARG A 198 15.05 -12.88 -26.49
N GLY A 199 14.75 -11.63 -26.14
CA GLY A 199 15.49 -10.88 -25.13
C GLY A 199 15.24 -11.45 -23.74
N GLN A 200 16.28 -11.49 -22.91
CA GLN A 200 16.14 -11.73 -21.48
C GLN A 200 16.14 -10.37 -20.78
N LEU A 201 15.19 -10.15 -19.88
CA LEU A 201 15.21 -9.00 -18.98
C LEU A 201 16.39 -9.14 -18.03
N LYS A 202 17.13 -8.05 -17.84
CA LYS A 202 18.28 -8.00 -16.92
C LYS A 202 18.34 -6.65 -16.22
N ARG A 203 18.49 -6.67 -14.90
CA ARG A 203 18.87 -5.49 -14.12
C ARG A 203 20.37 -5.29 -14.13
N VAL A 204 20.78 -4.02 -14.14
CA VAL A 204 22.16 -3.61 -13.95
C VAL A 204 22.22 -2.47 -12.93
N LYS A 205 23.28 -2.46 -12.14
CA LYS A 205 23.60 -1.49 -11.10
C LYS A 205 25.04 -1.03 -11.29
#